data_AF-A0A1M7ZSD7-F1
#
_entry.id   AF-A0A1M7ZSD7-F1
#
_cell.length_a   1.000
_cell.length_b   1.000
_cell.length_c   1.000
_cell.angle_alpha   90.00
_cell.angle_beta   90.00
_cell.angle_gamma   90.00
#
_symmetry.space_group_name_H-M   'P 1'
#
loop_
_entity.id
_entity.type
_entity.pdbx_description
1 polymer ?
#
loop_
_entity_poly.entity_id
_entity_poly.type
_entity_poly.pdbx_seq_one_letter_code
_entity_poly.pdbx_strand_id
1 'polypeptide(L)'
;MKRQLILFLLLFFMTFHLSFSQDTIITKPKKSTNIINREKPLIVVNDSILKYEVMEYLNPNEIESVTVWKDEKAKSMYGEKGKFGVIIITTKNISKEKRIKIYKEFKDEL
;
A
#
# COMPACT_ATOMS: atom_id res chain seq x y z
N MET A 1 5.43 29.82 50.18
CA MET A 1 5.42 28.68 49.23
C MET A 1 4.11 28.55 48.45
N LYS A 2 2.93 28.83 49.04
CA LYS A 2 1.61 28.64 48.38
C LYS A 2 1.32 29.58 47.19
N ARG A 3 1.86 30.82 47.17
CA ARG A 3 1.70 31.78 46.06
C ARG A 3 2.41 31.38 44.77
N GLN A 4 3.54 30.68 44.86
CA GLN A 4 4.27 30.18 43.68
C GLN A 4 3.53 28.98 43.05
N LEU A 5 2.94 28.13 43.89
CA LEU A 5 2.19 26.94 43.42
C LEU A 5 0.94 27.32 42.58
N ILE A 6 0.24 28.40 42.95
CA ILE A 6 -0.89 28.95 42.19
C ILE A 6 -0.45 29.57 40.85
N LEU A 7 0.73 30.18 40.81
CA LEU A 7 1.28 30.75 39.58
C LEU A 7 1.68 29.66 38.57
N PHE A 8 2.22 28.53 39.06
CA PHE A 8 2.53 27.36 38.24
C PHE A 8 1.28 26.63 37.74
N LEU A 9 0.20 26.61 38.52
CA LEU A 9 -1.08 25.98 38.12
C LEU A 9 -1.79 26.77 37.01
N LEU A 10 -1.69 28.10 37.01
CA LEU A 10 -2.22 28.97 35.95
C LEU A 10 -1.45 28.85 34.63
N LEU A 11 -0.13 28.61 34.69
CA LEU A 11 0.69 28.40 33.50
C LEU A 11 0.41 27.04 32.80
N PHE A 12 -0.05 26.03 33.53
CA PHE A 12 -0.37 24.71 32.97
C PHE A 12 -1.70 24.69 32.19
N PHE A 13 -2.67 25.55 32.56
CA PHE A 13 -3.94 25.67 31.83
C PHE A 13 -3.84 26.55 30.57
N MET A 14 -2.91 27.52 30.54
CA MET A 14 -2.80 28.47 29.42
C MET A 14 -2.22 27.84 28.13
N THR A 15 -1.55 26.69 28.24
CA THR A 15 -1.02 25.94 27.08
C THR A 15 -1.94 24.81 26.60
N PHE A 16 -3.01 24.48 27.35
CA PHE A 16 -4.01 23.48 26.96
C PHE A 16 -5.14 24.08 26.10
N HIS A 17 -4.85 25.10 25.30
CA HIS A 17 -5.82 25.64 24.36
C HIS A 17 -5.21 25.88 22.98
N LEU A 18 -4.87 24.79 22.29
CA LEU A 18 -4.71 24.82 20.84
C LEU A 18 -4.85 23.43 20.21
N SER A 19 -6.05 22.86 20.19
CA SER A 19 -6.44 21.83 19.19
C SER A 19 -7.93 21.51 19.31
N PHE A 20 -8.76 22.18 18.52
CA PHE A 20 -9.83 21.52 17.74
C PHE A 20 -10.51 22.55 16.82
N SER A 21 -10.04 22.64 15.57
CA SER A 21 -10.87 23.15 14.47
C SER A 21 -10.90 22.07 13.40
N GLN A 22 -12.05 21.39 13.28
CA GLN A 22 -12.40 20.65 12.07
C GLN A 22 -13.37 21.52 11.28
N ASP A 23 -12.86 22.28 10.32
CA ASP A 23 -13.72 22.93 9.33
C ASP A 23 -14.17 21.85 8.33
N THR A 24 -15.44 21.47 8.40
CA THR A 24 -16.07 20.64 7.39
C THR A 24 -16.42 21.52 6.19
N ILE A 25 -15.46 21.72 5.28
CA ILE A 25 -15.75 22.32 3.96
C ILE A 25 -16.13 21.17 3.02
N ILE A 26 -17.44 21.02 2.76
CA ILE A 26 -17.94 20.21 1.64
C ILE A 26 -17.58 20.96 0.36
N THR A 27 -16.34 20.77 -0.08
CA THR A 27 -15.90 21.08 -1.44
C THR A 27 -15.91 19.77 -2.20
N LYS A 28 -16.59 19.74 -3.35
CA LYS A 28 -16.58 18.66 -4.36
C LYS A 28 -15.21 17.97 -4.39
N PRO A 29 -15.11 16.62 -4.49
CA PRO A 29 -13.81 15.96 -4.53
C PRO A 29 -13.06 16.37 -5.80
N LYS A 30 -12.29 17.45 -5.70
CA LYS A 30 -11.11 17.67 -6.54
C LYS A 30 -10.25 16.46 -6.24
N LYS A 31 -10.04 15.60 -7.24
CA LYS A 31 -9.12 14.47 -7.18
C LYS A 31 -7.75 15.03 -6.77
N SER A 32 -7.52 15.11 -5.47
CA SER A 32 -6.23 15.39 -4.89
C SER A 32 -5.43 14.15 -5.19
N THR A 33 -4.78 14.15 -6.35
CA THR A 33 -3.58 13.36 -6.56
C THR A 33 -2.50 13.94 -5.65
N ASN A 34 -2.67 13.75 -4.33
CA ASN A 34 -1.55 13.36 -3.51
C ASN A 34 -1.08 12.04 -4.11
N ILE A 35 -0.20 12.11 -5.11
CA ILE A 35 0.68 11.01 -5.45
C ILE A 35 1.68 10.97 -4.30
N ILE A 36 1.19 10.54 -3.12
CA ILE A 36 2.04 9.76 -2.24
C ILE A 36 2.59 8.69 -3.17
N ASN A 37 3.90 8.70 -3.37
CA ASN A 37 4.63 7.61 -4.01
C ASN A 37 4.40 6.39 -3.12
N ARG A 38 3.20 5.81 -3.19
CA ARG A 38 2.80 4.64 -2.44
C ARG A 38 3.62 3.55 -3.08
N GLU A 39 4.70 3.23 -2.38
CA GLU A 39 5.62 2.18 -2.73
C GLU A 39 4.77 0.94 -3.05
N LYS A 40 4.86 0.49 -4.30
CA LYS A 40 3.93 -0.51 -4.86
C LYS A 40 4.26 -1.88 -4.28
N PRO A 41 3.25 -2.73 -4.02
CA PRO A 41 3.51 -4.11 -3.62
C PRO A 41 4.18 -4.89 -4.76
N LEU A 42 4.95 -5.92 -4.39
CA LEU A 42 5.52 -6.86 -5.34
C LEU A 42 4.41 -7.74 -5.94
N ILE A 43 4.39 -7.90 -7.27
CA ILE A 43 3.41 -8.75 -7.94
C ILE A 43 4.05 -10.07 -8.32
N VAL A 44 3.42 -11.17 -7.90
CA VAL A 44 3.85 -12.53 -8.21
C VAL A 44 2.71 -13.26 -8.90
N VAL A 45 2.95 -13.79 -10.10
CA VAL A 45 1.96 -14.55 -10.87
C VAL A 45 2.52 -15.92 -11.20
N ASN A 46 1.88 -16.98 -10.69
CA ASN A 46 2.38 -18.36 -10.78
C ASN A 46 3.89 -18.44 -10.46
N ASP A 47 4.25 -18.00 -9.25
CA ASP A 47 5.60 -18.01 -8.69
C ASP A 47 6.65 -17.14 -9.39
N SER A 48 6.24 -16.34 -10.39
CA SER A 48 7.15 -15.42 -11.08
C SER A 48 6.87 -13.98 -10.71
N ILE A 49 7.93 -13.23 -10.41
CA ILE A 49 7.85 -11.79 -10.16
C ILE A 49 7.63 -11.07 -11.50
N LEU A 50 6.55 -10.29 -11.56
CA LEU A 50 6.17 -9.54 -12.76
C LEU A 50 5.97 -8.06 -12.42
N LYS A 51 6.08 -7.23 -13.45
CA LYS A 51 5.78 -5.81 -13.36
C LYS A 51 4.29 -5.58 -13.06
N TYR A 52 3.99 -4.46 -12.42
CA TYR A 52 2.64 -4.14 -11.93
C TYR A 52 1.59 -4.11 -13.05
N GLU A 53 2.00 -3.72 -14.26
CA GLU A 53 1.15 -3.61 -15.46
C GLU A 53 0.51 -4.94 -15.87
N VAL A 54 1.04 -6.08 -15.42
CA VAL A 54 0.43 -7.39 -15.68
C VAL A 54 -1.00 -7.49 -15.13
N MET A 55 -1.32 -6.73 -14.07
CA MET A 55 -2.66 -6.72 -13.48
C MET A 55 -3.73 -6.21 -14.44
N GLU A 56 -3.37 -5.29 -15.34
CA GLU A 56 -4.27 -4.77 -16.37
C GLU A 56 -4.42 -5.75 -17.55
N TYR A 57 -3.44 -6.63 -17.74
CA TYR A 57 -3.43 -7.63 -18.82
C TYR A 57 -4.17 -8.92 -18.45
N LEU A 58 -4.19 -9.29 -17.17
CA LEU A 58 -4.82 -10.53 -16.72
C LEU A 58 -6.35 -10.44 -16.79
N ASN A 59 -6.97 -11.49 -17.35
CA ASN A 59 -8.41 -11.64 -17.33
C ASN A 59 -8.86 -12.15 -15.95
N PRO A 60 -9.78 -11.48 -15.24
CA PRO A 60 -10.28 -11.95 -13.95
C PRO A 60 -10.86 -13.37 -13.97
N ASN A 61 -11.44 -13.82 -15.09
CA ASN A 61 -11.99 -15.17 -15.21
C ASN A 61 -10.92 -16.27 -15.22
N GLU A 62 -9.68 -15.91 -15.56
CA GLU A 62 -8.52 -16.80 -15.55
C GLU A 62 -7.81 -16.78 -14.19
N ILE A 63 -8.29 -16.03 -13.21
CA ILE A 63 -7.73 -16.03 -11.85
C ILE A 63 -8.35 -17.17 -11.05
N GLU A 64 -7.49 -17.98 -10.46
CA GLU A 64 -7.87 -19.03 -9.52
C GLU A 64 -7.96 -18.45 -8.10
N SER A 65 -6.90 -17.76 -7.67
CA SER A 65 -6.85 -17.15 -6.35
C SER A 65 -5.95 -15.92 -6.32
N VAL A 66 -6.23 -15.04 -5.37
CA VAL A 66 -5.39 -13.88 -5.04
C VAL A 66 -5.09 -13.95 -3.55
N THR A 67 -3.81 -14.01 -3.21
CA THR A 67 -3.33 -14.01 -1.83
C THR A 67 -2.48 -12.78 -1.61
N VAL A 68 -2.72 -12.07 -0.50
CA VAL A 68 -1.95 -10.89 -0.13
C VAL A 68 -1.14 -11.19 1.11
N TRP A 69 0.19 -11.09 1.01
CA TRP A 69 1.08 -11.15 2.16
C TRP A 69 1.46 -9.74 2.58
N LYS A 70 1.38 -9.50 3.89
CA LYS A 70 1.69 -8.21 4.54
C LYS A 70 2.85 -8.38 5.51
N ASP A 71 3.49 -7.27 5.81
CA ASP A 71 4.50 -7.11 6.86
C ASP A 71 5.62 -8.17 6.81
N GLU A 72 5.80 -8.92 7.89
CA GLU A 72 6.89 -9.84 8.10
C GLU A 72 6.88 -11.02 7.10
N LYS A 73 5.70 -11.56 6.79
CA LYS A 73 5.59 -12.72 5.88
C LYS A 73 6.06 -12.38 4.47
N ALA A 74 5.70 -11.20 3.98
CA ALA A 74 6.12 -10.73 2.66
C ALA A 74 7.64 -10.51 2.61
N LYS A 75 8.20 -9.85 3.63
CA LYS A 75 9.64 -9.57 3.73
C LYS A 75 10.47 -10.84 3.92
N SER A 76 9.99 -11.82 4.67
CA SER A 76 10.69 -13.09 4.89
C SER A 76 10.86 -13.89 3.59
N MET A 77 9.87 -13.85 2.71
CA MET A 77 9.88 -14.62 1.46
C MET A 77 10.54 -13.89 0.28
N TYR A 78 10.37 -12.57 0.19
CA TYR A 78 10.81 -11.77 -0.96
C TYR A 78 11.81 -10.66 -0.62
N GLY A 79 12.32 -10.62 0.61
CA GLY A 79 13.32 -9.66 1.05
C GLY A 79 12.83 -8.21 1.01
N GLU A 80 13.74 -7.28 0.72
CA GLU A 80 13.43 -5.85 0.66
C GLU A 80 12.42 -5.51 -0.45
N LYS A 81 12.36 -6.31 -1.52
CA LYS A 81 11.34 -6.17 -2.59
C LYS A 81 9.92 -6.41 -2.07
N GLY A 82 9.77 -7.24 -1.04
CA GLY A 82 8.49 -7.52 -0.37
C GLY A 82 8.14 -6.55 0.76
N LYS A 83 8.94 -5.51 1.01
CA LYS A 83 8.73 -4.54 2.10
C LYS A 83 7.36 -3.84 2.07
N PHE A 84 6.82 -3.63 0.87
CA PHE A 84 5.52 -3.00 0.65
C PHE A 84 4.38 -4.00 0.48
N GLY A 85 4.62 -5.24 0.88
CA GLY A 85 3.70 -6.35 0.70
C GLY A 85 3.88 -7.07 -0.64
N VAL A 86 3.27 -8.24 -0.74
CA VAL A 86 3.32 -9.08 -1.95
C VAL A 86 1.90 -9.52 -2.30
N ILE A 87 1.53 -9.36 -3.56
CA ILE A 87 0.28 -9.86 -4.12
C ILE A 87 0.62 -11.06 -4.98
N ILE A 88 0.15 -12.23 -4.56
CA ILE A 88 0.35 -13.51 -5.23
C ILE A 88 -0.94 -13.86 -5.97
N ILE A 89 -0.83 -14.07 -7.27
CA ILE A 89 -1.92 -14.40 -8.17
C ILE A 89 -1.64 -15.79 -8.74
N THR A 90 -2.59 -16.70 -8.53
CA THR A 90 -2.59 -18.02 -9.18
C THR A 90 -3.62 -18.00 -10.29
N THR A 91 -3.23 -18.41 -11.50
CA THR A 91 -4.13 -18.42 -12.67
C THR A 91 -4.58 -19.84 -13.01
N LYS A 92 -5.83 -19.99 -13.45
CA LYS A 92 -6.42 -21.21 -14.00
C LYS A 92 -6.64 -21.08 -15.51
N ASN A 93 -6.57 -22.21 -16.22
CA ASN A 93 -6.99 -22.32 -17.63
C ASN A 93 -6.35 -21.30 -18.60
N ILE A 94 -5.14 -20.83 -18.31
CA ILE A 94 -4.41 -19.94 -19.21
C ILE A 94 -3.64 -20.75 -20.27
N SER A 95 -3.72 -20.34 -21.54
CA SER A 95 -2.99 -21.04 -22.60
C SER A 95 -1.47 -20.92 -22.42
N LYS A 96 -0.74 -21.95 -22.89
CA LYS A 96 0.72 -21.96 -22.83
C LYS A 96 1.33 -20.76 -23.56
N GLU A 97 0.78 -20.40 -24.71
CA GLU A 97 1.20 -19.24 -25.51
C GLU A 97 0.99 -17.93 -24.75
N LYS A 98 -0.18 -17.75 -24.11
CA LYS A 98 -0.47 -16.55 -23.33
C LYS A 98 0.45 -16.44 -22.13
N ARG A 99 0.74 -17.54 -21.42
CA ARG A 99 1.74 -17.56 -20.34
C ARG A 99 3.12 -17.11 -20.83
N ILE A 100 3.59 -17.68 -21.94
CA ILE A 100 4.89 -17.32 -22.52
C ILE A 100 4.92 -15.82 -22.87
N LYS A 101 3.83 -15.29 -23.44
CA LYS A 101 3.73 -13.86 -23.75
C LYS A 101 3.80 -13.00 -22.48
N ILE A 102 3.05 -13.35 -21.43
CA ILE A 102 3.08 -12.64 -20.14
C ILE A 102 4.51 -12.59 -19.58
N TYR A 103 5.19 -13.74 -19.55
CA TYR A 103 6.56 -13.79 -19.03
C TYR A 103 7.56 -13.02 -19.89
N LYS A 104 7.40 -13.00 -21.22
CA LYS A 104 8.31 -12.24 -22.08
C LYS A 104 8.12 -10.73 -21.92
N GLU A 105 6.88 -10.29 -21.75
CA GLU A 105 6.53 -8.86 -21.74
C GLU A 105 6.72 -8.23 -20.35
N PHE A 106 6.30 -8.94 -19.30
CA PHE A 106 6.16 -8.38 -17.95
C PHE A 106 7.15 -8.96 -16.94
N LYS A 107 8.07 -9.85 -17.35
CA LYS A 107 9.10 -10.32 -16.43
C LYS A 107 9.91 -9.12 -15.95
N ASP A 108 10.04 -9.04 -14.63
CA ASP A 108 10.89 -8.05 -14.02
C ASP A 108 12.33 -8.56 -14.07
N GLU A 109 13.26 -7.79 -14.63
CA GLU A 109 14.66 -8.19 -14.83
C GLU A 109 15.53 -8.02 -13.56
N LEU A 110 14.88 -7.90 -12.40
CA LEU A 110 15.50 -7.55 -11.12
C LEU A 110 16.49 -8.59 -10.55
#